data_AF-A0A3B8WTZ5-F1
#
_entry.id   AF-A0A3B8WTZ5-F1
#
_cell.length_a   1.000
_cell.length_b   1.000
_cell.length_c   1.000
_cell.angle_alpha   90.00
_cell.angle_beta   90.00
_cell.angle_gamma   90.00
#
_symmetry.space_group_name_H-M   'P 1'
#
loop_
_entity.id
_entity.type
_entity.pdbx_description
1 polymer ?
#
loop_
_entity_poly.entity_id
_entity_poly.type
_entity_poly.pdbx_seq_one_letter_code
_entity_poly.pdbx_strand_id
1 'polypeptide(L)'
;ALYRKDVLAIRGSFRPVTKVSVDMIECGLQQFVDVEGVDERNVMVMAEITMNTVVSGGKVDSKEFLARVDMLNSLGYNVLISDYLRYFRLRAFFRRYTHKQIGIVLGVPNVRDIFNESYYDGLEGGILEAFGKLFPDNT
;
A
#
# COMPACT_ATOMS: atom_id res chain seq x y z
N ALA A 1 -7.12 -1.61 15.38
CA ALA A 1 -6.77 -0.33 14.73
C ALA A 1 -7.59 -0.07 13.47
N LEU A 2 -7.61 -0.97 12.48
CA LEU A 2 -8.25 -0.76 11.16
C LEU A 2 -9.79 -0.91 11.13
N TYR A 3 -10.42 -1.37 12.21
CA TYR A 3 -11.86 -1.63 12.22
C TYR A 3 -12.67 -0.37 11.93
N ARG A 4 -13.51 -0.42 10.89
CA ARG A 4 -14.35 0.70 10.41
C ARG A 4 -13.57 1.96 10.02
N LYS A 5 -12.28 1.85 9.68
CA LYS A 5 -11.46 2.97 9.18
C LYS A 5 -11.49 3.03 7.67
N ASP A 6 -11.53 4.25 7.12
CA ASP A 6 -11.19 4.50 5.72
C ASP A 6 -9.68 4.39 5.61
N VAL A 7 -9.14 3.56 4.72
CA VAL A 7 -7.71 3.22 4.71
C VAL A 7 -7.05 3.80 3.48
N LEU A 8 -6.03 4.62 3.68
CA LEU A 8 -5.16 5.07 2.60
C LEU A 8 -3.78 4.42 2.78
N ALA A 9 -3.39 3.57 1.84
CA ALA A 9 -2.11 2.87 1.89
C ALA A 9 -1.16 3.39 0.83
N ILE A 10 0.10 3.63 1.19
CA ILE A 10 1.19 3.87 0.23
C ILE A 10 2.18 2.72 0.35
N ARG A 11 2.55 2.11 -0.78
CA ARG A 11 3.60 1.09 -0.81
C ARG A 11 4.92 1.70 -1.24
N GLY A 12 5.99 1.46 -0.47
CA GLY A 12 7.31 1.98 -0.80
C GLY A 12 8.44 1.27 -0.08
N SER A 13 9.66 1.40 -0.63
CA SER A 13 10.88 0.92 0.02
C SER A 13 11.36 1.88 1.13
N PHE A 14 11.02 3.17 1.00
CA PHE A 14 11.39 4.26 1.90
C PHE A 14 12.91 4.28 2.22
N ARG A 15 13.74 4.20 1.17
CA ARG A 15 15.22 4.18 1.25
C ARG A 15 15.86 5.46 0.68
N PRO A 16 15.99 6.55 1.46
CA PRO A 16 15.25 6.89 2.68
C PRO A 16 13.83 7.38 2.34
N VAL A 17 13.07 7.85 3.34
CA VAL A 17 11.86 8.65 3.06
C VAL A 17 12.29 9.95 2.38
N THR A 18 11.63 10.30 1.27
CA THR A 18 11.95 11.51 0.48
C THR A 18 10.78 12.49 0.51
N LYS A 19 11.03 13.75 0.12
CA LYS A 19 9.96 14.73 -0.10
C LYS A 19 8.92 14.24 -1.11
N VAL A 20 9.33 13.49 -2.13
CA VAL A 20 8.40 12.87 -3.09
C VAL A 20 7.48 11.87 -2.39
N SER A 21 8.00 11.05 -1.47
CA SER A 21 7.17 10.10 -0.72
C SER A 21 6.14 10.80 0.16
N VAL A 22 6.52 11.89 0.82
CA VAL A 22 5.63 12.68 1.67
C VAL A 22 4.56 13.38 0.83
N ASP A 23 4.98 14.05 -0.25
CA ASP A 23 4.08 14.74 -1.19
C ASP A 23 3.05 13.78 -1.81
N MET A 24 3.47 12.57 -2.20
CA MET A 24 2.56 11.52 -2.68
C MET A 24 1.51 11.13 -1.63
N ILE A 25 1.87 11.07 -0.35
CA ILE A 25 0.92 10.76 0.73
C ILE A 25 -0.05 11.91 0.92
N GLU A 26 0.45 13.15 0.95
CA GLU A 26 -0.37 14.35 1.17
C GLU A 26 -1.36 14.56 0.01
N CYS A 27 -0.89 14.50 -1.24
CA CYS A 27 -1.76 14.59 -2.41
C CYS A 27 -2.73 13.42 -2.51
N GLY A 28 -2.29 12.20 -2.13
CA GLY A 28 -3.14 11.02 -2.07
C GLY A 28 -4.25 11.16 -1.02
N LEU A 29 -3.92 11.71 0.15
CA LEU A 29 -4.88 11.98 1.23
C LEU A 29 -5.90 13.03 0.82
N GLN A 30 -5.43 14.13 0.23
CA GLN A 30 -6.32 15.20 -0.24
C GLN A 30 -7.35 14.66 -1.24
N GLN A 31 -6.91 13.88 -2.24
CA GLN A 31 -7.83 13.27 -3.20
C GLN A 31 -8.73 12.21 -2.58
N PHE A 32 -8.22 11.46 -1.60
CA PHE A 32 -8.99 10.38 -0.97
C PHE A 32 -10.12 10.93 -0.10
N VAL A 33 -9.92 12.06 0.58
CA VAL A 33 -10.96 12.70 1.40
C VAL A 33 -12.14 13.19 0.55
N ASP A 34 -11.91 13.53 -0.72
CA ASP A 34 -12.95 13.96 -1.65
C ASP A 34 -13.78 12.77 -2.22
N VAL A 35 -13.39 11.52 -1.95
CA VAL A 35 -14.13 10.33 -2.40
C VAL A 35 -15.41 10.16 -1.59
N GLU A 36 -16.52 9.85 -2.27
CA GLU A 36 -17.81 9.64 -1.63
C GLU A 36 -17.75 8.56 -0.53
N GLY A 37 -18.24 8.91 0.66
CA GLY A 37 -18.30 8.01 1.80
C GLY A 37 -17.02 7.95 2.66
N VAL A 38 -15.98 8.72 2.31
CA VAL A 38 -14.81 8.94 3.17
C VAL A 38 -15.12 9.98 4.24
N ASP A 39 -14.77 9.67 5.49
CA ASP A 39 -14.75 10.64 6.59
C ASP A 39 -13.28 10.93 6.94
N GLU A 40 -12.81 12.16 6.70
CA GLU A 40 -11.43 12.59 6.96
C GLU A 40 -10.96 12.25 8.38
N ARG A 41 -11.84 12.41 9.38
CA ARG A 41 -11.51 12.12 10.80
C ARG A 41 -11.31 10.63 11.06
N ASN A 42 -11.74 9.81 10.11
CA ASN A 42 -11.72 8.37 10.16
C ASN A 42 -10.71 7.73 9.20
N VAL A 43 -9.95 8.54 8.45
CA VAL A 43 -8.90 8.06 7.56
C VAL A 43 -7.71 7.56 8.38
N MET A 44 -7.23 6.37 8.04
CA MET A 44 -6.00 5.79 8.54
C MET A 44 -5.00 5.69 7.39
N VAL A 45 -4.01 6.58 7.42
CA VAL A 45 -2.87 6.55 6.49
C VAL A 45 -1.88 5.49 6.95
N MET A 46 -1.46 4.62 6.03
CA MET A 46 -0.51 3.55 6.28
C MET A 46 0.61 3.50 5.25
N ALA A 47 1.85 3.48 5.72
CA ALA A 47 3.02 3.21 4.92
C ALA A 47 3.30 1.70 4.94
N GLU A 48 3.15 1.05 3.79
CA GLU A 48 3.43 -0.37 3.63
C GLU A 48 4.84 -0.60 3.09
N ILE A 49 5.62 -1.38 3.84
CA ILE A 49 6.95 -1.85 3.44
C ILE A 49 6.86 -3.35 3.17
N THR A 50 7.09 -3.74 1.92
CA THR A 50 7.06 -5.15 1.54
C THR A 50 8.44 -5.80 1.71
N MET A 51 8.48 -6.93 2.41
CA MET A 51 9.67 -7.77 2.58
C MET A 51 10.24 -8.27 1.25
N ASN A 52 9.44 -8.35 0.19
CA ASN A 52 9.94 -8.75 -1.14
C ASN A 52 10.95 -7.75 -1.70
N THR A 53 10.79 -6.45 -1.42
CA THR A 53 11.77 -5.41 -1.80
C THR A 53 13.02 -5.43 -0.92
N VAL A 54 12.97 -6.14 0.21
CA VAL A 54 14.09 -6.29 1.14
C VAL A 54 14.91 -7.56 0.82
N VAL A 55 14.27 -8.56 0.20
CA VAL A 55 14.89 -9.85 -0.14
C VAL A 55 15.63 -9.83 -1.48
N SER A 56 15.42 -8.81 -2.33
CA SER A 56 16.20 -8.57 -3.57
C SER A 56 17.67 -8.24 -3.25
N GLY A 57 18.47 -9.25 -2.88
CA GLY A 57 19.88 -9.11 -2.48
C GLY A 57 20.37 -10.14 -1.44
N GLY A 58 19.50 -11.01 -0.92
CA GLY A 58 19.92 -12.21 -0.17
C GLY A 58 20.18 -12.05 1.33
N LYS A 59 20.22 -10.82 1.89
CA LYS A 59 20.21 -10.60 3.35
C LYS A 59 19.39 -9.37 3.71
N VAL A 60 18.38 -9.58 4.54
CA VAL A 60 17.65 -8.48 5.19
C VAL A 60 18.58 -7.90 6.27
N ASP A 61 19.06 -6.67 6.07
CA ASP A 61 19.62 -5.91 7.18
C ASP A 61 18.48 -5.43 8.08
N SER A 62 18.23 -6.19 9.15
CA SER A 62 17.18 -5.88 10.12
C SER A 62 17.35 -4.49 10.73
N LYS A 63 18.58 -3.97 10.86
CA LYS A 63 18.81 -2.63 11.42
C LYS A 63 18.38 -1.55 10.45
N GLU A 64 18.77 -1.67 9.18
CA GLU A 64 18.36 -0.73 8.14
C GLU A 64 16.84 -0.72 7.96
N PHE A 65 16.20 -1.88 8.07
CA PHE A 65 14.75 -2.01 8.01
C PHE A 65 14.05 -1.32 9.19
N LEU A 66 14.46 -1.60 10.42
CA LEU A 66 13.89 -0.98 11.62
C LEU A 66 14.09 0.54 11.62
N ALA A 67 15.23 1.03 11.16
CA ALA A 67 15.47 2.47 11.04
C ALA A 67 14.46 3.18 10.14
N ARG A 68 13.93 2.51 9.10
CA ARG A 68 12.88 3.07 8.23
C ARG A 68 11.51 3.07 8.91
N VAL A 69 11.21 2.01 9.66
CA VAL A 69 10.00 1.93 10.48
C VAL A 69 10.00 3.08 11.50
N ASP A 70 11.12 3.28 12.19
CA ASP A 70 11.28 4.37 13.16
C ASP A 70 11.16 5.74 12.49
N MET A 71 11.76 5.92 11.31
CA MET A 71 11.64 7.15 10.52
C MET A 71 10.18 7.45 10.15
N LEU A 72 9.43 6.48 9.63
CA LEU A 72 8.02 6.66 9.26
C LEU A 72 7.14 6.92 10.49
N ASN A 73 7.38 6.20 11.59
CA ASN A 73 6.67 6.44 12.85
C ASN A 73 6.95 7.84 13.40
N SER A 74 8.19 8.34 13.28
CA SER A 74 8.55 9.70 13.71
C SER A 74 7.86 10.80 12.88
N LEU A 75 7.47 10.48 11.64
CA LEU A 75 6.66 11.33 10.78
C LEU A 75 5.15 11.19 11.03
N GLY A 76 4.74 10.32 11.97
CA GLY A 76 3.34 10.09 12.32
C GLY A 76 2.61 9.06 11.45
N TYR A 77 3.31 8.34 10.58
CA TYR A 77 2.70 7.31 9.74
C TYR A 77 2.63 5.96 10.47
N ASN A 78 1.48 5.27 10.34
CA ASN A 78 1.39 3.87 10.75
C ASN A 78 2.11 3.00 9.72
N VAL A 79 2.95 2.07 10.17
CA VAL A 79 3.71 1.20 9.28
C VAL A 79 3.09 -0.20 9.22
N LEU A 80 2.82 -0.68 8.01
CA LEU A 80 2.47 -2.07 7.72
C LEU A 80 3.67 -2.78 7.13
N ILE A 81 4.05 -3.92 7.70
CA ILE A 81 5.07 -4.80 7.14
C ILE A 81 4.36 -5.98 6.49
N SER A 82 4.63 -6.25 5.22
CA SER A 82 3.96 -7.34 4.49
C SER A 82 4.90 -8.17 3.61
N ASP A 83 4.46 -9.34 3.18
CA ASP A 83 5.08 -10.15 2.12
C ASP A 83 4.29 -10.04 0.79
N TYR A 84 3.39 -9.06 0.67
CA TYR A 84 2.42 -8.99 -0.41
C TYR A 84 3.04 -8.46 -1.69
N LEU A 85 3.51 -9.36 -2.55
CA LEU A 85 4.03 -8.99 -3.88
C LEU A 85 2.96 -8.24 -4.70
N ARG A 86 1.75 -8.79 -4.78
CA ARG A 86 0.66 -8.30 -5.63
C ARG A 86 -0.30 -7.40 -4.85
N TYR A 87 -0.70 -6.26 -5.43
CA TYR A 87 -1.55 -5.27 -4.76
C TYR A 87 -2.93 -5.80 -4.33
N PHE A 88 -3.51 -6.77 -5.06
CA PHE A 88 -4.78 -7.37 -4.65
C PHE A 88 -4.68 -8.11 -3.31
N ARG A 89 -3.48 -8.63 -2.92
CA ARG A 89 -3.27 -9.25 -1.60
C ARG A 89 -3.30 -8.19 -0.49
N LEU A 90 -2.71 -7.02 -0.75
CA LEU A 90 -2.74 -5.89 0.16
C LEU A 90 -4.19 -5.39 0.38
N ARG A 91 -4.94 -5.21 -0.72
CA ARG A 91 -6.36 -4.89 -0.64
C ARG A 91 -7.15 -5.95 0.13
N ALA A 92 -6.96 -7.23 -0.20
CA ALA A 92 -7.63 -8.33 0.50
C ALA A 92 -7.30 -8.34 2.01
N PHE A 93 -6.07 -7.97 2.39
CA PHE A 93 -5.72 -7.77 3.79
C PHE A 93 -6.59 -6.69 4.44
N PHE A 94 -6.66 -5.49 3.88
CA PHE A 94 -7.48 -4.40 4.45
C PHE A 94 -8.97 -4.76 4.50
N ARG A 95 -9.48 -5.40 3.45
CA ARG A 95 -10.90 -5.76 3.34
C ARG A 95 -11.35 -6.75 4.42
N ARG A 96 -10.44 -7.54 5.02
CA ARG A 96 -10.73 -8.38 6.19
C ARG A 96 -11.04 -7.60 7.46
N TYR A 97 -10.61 -6.34 7.55
CA TYR A 97 -10.73 -5.51 8.75
C TYR A 97 -11.66 -4.31 8.57
N THR A 98 -11.88 -3.84 7.34
CA THR A 98 -12.76 -2.72 7.06
C THR A 98 -13.59 -2.90 5.78
N HIS A 99 -14.85 -2.50 5.87
CA HIS A 99 -15.77 -2.41 4.72
C HIS A 99 -15.89 -0.97 4.17
N LYS A 100 -15.11 -0.04 4.74
CA LYS A 100 -15.02 1.37 4.34
C LYS A 100 -14.13 1.54 3.09
N GLN A 101 -13.91 2.79 2.68
CA GLN A 101 -13.12 3.10 1.50
C GLN A 101 -11.66 2.67 1.68
N ILE A 102 -11.04 2.18 0.61
CA ILE A 102 -9.63 1.79 0.58
C ILE A 102 -8.96 2.51 -0.58
N GLY A 103 -8.07 3.46 -0.31
CA GLY A 103 -7.20 4.07 -1.32
C GLY A 103 -5.83 3.41 -1.31
N ILE A 104 -5.24 3.22 -2.50
CA ILE A 104 -3.84 2.81 -2.64
C ILE A 104 -3.09 3.85 -3.47
N VAL A 105 -2.13 4.53 -2.85
CA VAL A 105 -1.25 5.50 -3.50
C VAL A 105 -0.13 4.76 -4.23
N LEU A 106 0.02 5.04 -5.53
CA LEU A 106 0.94 4.37 -6.44
C LEU A 106 1.80 5.39 -7.19
N GLY A 107 3.09 5.10 -7.32
CA GLY A 107 3.94 5.80 -8.28
C GLY A 107 3.74 5.24 -9.70
N VAL A 108 4.11 6.02 -10.72
CA VAL A 108 4.05 5.60 -12.13
C VAL A 108 4.74 4.25 -12.39
N PRO A 109 5.92 3.93 -11.82
CA PRO A 109 6.52 2.61 -12.00
C PRO A 109 5.64 1.46 -11.48
N ASN A 110 4.99 1.65 -10.32
CA ASN A 110 4.12 0.66 -9.72
C ASN A 110 2.86 0.41 -10.57
N VAL A 111 2.35 1.44 -11.23
CA VAL A 111 1.24 1.29 -12.18
C VAL A 111 1.67 0.37 -13.32
N ARG A 112 2.87 0.55 -13.88
CA ARG A 112 3.40 -0.36 -14.92
C ARG A 112 3.50 -1.80 -14.44
N ASP A 113 3.91 -2.03 -13.19
CA ASP A 113 3.94 -3.37 -12.60
C ASP A 113 2.54 -3.99 -12.47
N ILE A 114 1.51 -3.19 -12.15
CA ILE A 114 0.12 -3.69 -12.08
C ILE A 114 -0.35 -4.18 -13.45
N PHE A 115 0.06 -3.54 -14.54
CA PHE A 115 -0.30 -3.93 -15.91
C PHE A 115 0.64 -4.97 -16.52
N ASN A 116 1.66 -5.45 -15.80
CA ASN A 116 2.56 -6.46 -16.31
C ASN A 116 1.99 -7.87 -16.08
N GLU A 117 1.56 -8.52 -17.16
CA GLU A 117 0.93 -9.84 -17.15
C GLU A 117 1.77 -10.93 -16.47
N SER A 118 3.10 -10.91 -16.66
CA SER A 118 4.01 -11.90 -16.06
C SER A 118 3.99 -11.95 -14.54
N TYR A 119 3.57 -10.85 -13.87
CA TYR A 119 3.40 -10.86 -12.42
C TYR A 119 2.26 -11.77 -11.97
N TYR A 120 1.35 -12.12 -12.86
CA TYR A 120 0.15 -12.91 -12.58
C TYR A 120 0.27 -14.36 -13.06
N ASP A 121 1.45 -14.78 -13.52
CA ASP A 121 1.75 -16.18 -13.81
C ASP A 121 1.40 -17.06 -12.59
N GLY A 122 0.75 -18.19 -12.87
CA GLY A 122 0.23 -19.11 -11.86
C GLY A 122 -1.14 -18.75 -11.26
N LEU A 123 -1.78 -17.64 -11.68
CA LEU A 123 -3.21 -17.43 -11.45
C LEU A 123 -4.03 -18.03 -12.58
N GLU A 124 -5.11 -18.74 -12.24
CA GLU A 124 -5.96 -19.43 -13.22
C GLU A 124 -6.60 -18.44 -14.22
N GLY A 125 -7.05 -17.28 -13.73
CA GLY A 125 -7.56 -16.20 -14.60
C GLY A 125 -6.56 -15.09 -14.89
N GLY A 126 -5.27 -15.30 -14.62
CA GLY A 126 -4.19 -14.37 -14.95
C GLY A 126 -4.42 -12.93 -14.47
N ILE A 127 -4.14 -11.96 -15.34
CA ILE A 127 -4.31 -10.53 -15.06
C ILE A 127 -5.77 -10.14 -14.79
N LEU A 128 -6.74 -10.77 -15.46
CA LEU A 128 -8.15 -10.42 -15.31
C LEU A 128 -8.68 -10.82 -13.92
N GLU A 129 -8.28 -11.98 -13.42
CA GLU A 129 -8.58 -12.40 -12.05
C GLU A 129 -7.98 -11.41 -11.03
N ALA A 130 -6.74 -10.98 -11.26
CA ALA A 130 -6.08 -10.03 -10.38
C ALA A 130 -6.77 -8.66 -10.36
N PHE A 131 -7.18 -8.15 -11.52
CA PHE A 131 -7.92 -6.89 -11.65
C PHE A 131 -9.29 -6.98 -10.99
N GLY A 132 -10.00 -8.08 -11.22
CA GLY A 132 -11.28 -8.36 -10.56
C GLY A 132 -11.17 -8.44 -9.04
N LYS A 133 -9.99 -8.77 -8.49
CA LYS A 133 -9.72 -8.75 -7.04
C LYS A 133 -9.23 -7.40 -6.53
N LEU A 134 -8.56 -6.61 -7.38
CA LEU A 134 -7.95 -5.32 -7.03
C LEU A 134 -8.94 -4.15 -7.11
N PHE A 135 -9.80 -4.11 -8.13
CA PHE A 135 -10.75 -3.00 -8.36
C PHE A 135 -12.26 -3.29 -8.09
N PRO A 136 -12.68 -4.17 -7.16
CA PRO A 136 -14.07 -4.17 -6.71
C PRO A 136 -14.43 -2.91 -5.92
N ASP A 137 -15.73 -2.69 -5.71
CA ASP A 137 -16.32 -1.59 -4.94
C ASP A 137 -15.52 -1.15 -3.69
N ASN A 138 -15.61 0.15 -3.42
CA ASN A 138 -14.95 0.84 -2.32
C ASN A 138 -13.42 0.72 -2.32
N THR A 139 -12.82 0.66 -3.51
CA THR A 139 -11.37 0.64 -3.75
C THR A 139 -10.99 1.69 -4.77
#